data_AF-A0AAD6SKI4-F1
#
_entry.id   AF-A0AAD6SKI4-F1
#
_cell.length_a   1.000
_cell.length_b   1.000
_cell.length_c   1.000
_cell.angle_alpha   90.00
_cell.angle_beta   90.00
_cell.angle_gamma   90.00
#
_symmetry.space_group_name_H-M   'P 1'
#
loop_
_entity.id
_entity.type
_entity.pdbx_description
1 polymer ?
#
loop_
_entity_poly.entity_id
_entity_poly.type
_entity_poly.pdbx_seq_one_letter_code
_entity_poly.pdbx_strand_id
1 'polypeptide(L)' 'MRVVEPERERGALTLAIINLDTAARATHLLPVYGTATLPENFHSSDSLDAFDHYFVNPYADHHMHEFLSIDYSLFTVN' A
#
# COMPACT_ATOMS: atom_id res chain seq x y z
N MET A 1 9.30 8.27 -1.80
CA MET A 1 8.41 7.63 -0.80
C MET A 1 7.11 8.40 -0.81
N ARG A 2 5.96 7.72 -0.93
CA ARG A 2 4.62 8.34 -0.96
C ARG A 2 3.78 7.77 0.16
N VAL A 3 2.96 8.59 0.81
CA VAL A 3 1.94 8.14 1.77
C VAL A 3 0.65 7.84 1.00
N VAL A 4 0.02 6.71 1.30
CA VAL A 4 -1.28 6.31 0.77
C VAL A 4 -2.25 6.00 1.91
N GLU A 5 -3.54 6.17 1.63
CA GLU A 5 -4.65 5.83 2.52
C GLU A 5 -5.37 4.59 1.97
N PRO A 6 -5.79 3.64 2.83
CA PRO A 6 -6.67 2.56 2.43
C PRO A 6 -7.98 3.08 1.85
N GLU A 7 -8.54 2.36 0.88
CA GLU A 7 -9.85 2.67 0.35
C GLU A 7 -10.92 2.42 1.41
N ARG A 8 -11.84 3.39 1.54
CA ARG A 8 -12.95 3.32 2.48
C ARG A 8 -14.28 3.59 1.77
N GLU A 9 -15.23 2.69 1.91
CA GLU A 9 -16.61 2.88 1.46
C GLU A 9 -17.53 3.10 2.67
N ARG A 10 -18.27 4.21 2.70
CA ARG A 10 -19.19 4.58 3.80
C ARG A 10 -18.54 4.53 5.19
N GLY A 11 -17.24 4.83 5.26
CA GLY A 11 -16.44 4.83 6.49
C GLY A 11 -15.81 3.49 6.88
N ALA A 12 -16.19 2.39 6.21
CA ALA A 12 -15.60 1.07 6.42
C ALA A 12 -14.46 0.80 5.43
N LEU A 13 -13.45 0.03 5.84
CA LEU A 13 -12.39 -0.42 4.93
C LEU A 13 -13.01 -1.29 3.83
N THR A 14 -12.58 -1.05 2.59
CA THR A 14 -13.00 -1.85 1.44
C THR A 14 -12.13 -3.11 1.37
N LEU A 15 -12.77 -4.29 1.43
CA LEU A 15 -12.10 -5.57 1.24
C LEU A 15 -12.40 -6.10 -0.16
N ALA A 16 -11.35 -6.43 -0.92
CA ALA A 16 -11.47 -7.05 -2.23
C ALA A 16 -10.73 -8.39 -2.28
N ILE A 17 -11.35 -9.38 -2.91
CA ILE A 17 -10.68 -10.63 -3.29
C ILE A 17 -10.10 -10.39 -4.68
N ILE A 18 -8.78 -10.32 -4.78
CA ILE A 18 -8.07 -10.18 -6.04
C ILE A 18 -7.38 -11.50 -6.42
N ASN A 19 -7.27 -11.78 -7.72
CA ASN A 19 -6.44 -12.89 -8.17
C ASN A 19 -4.97 -12.49 -8.00
N LEU A 20 -4.16 -13.36 -7.39
CA LEU A 20 -2.74 -13.12 -7.17
C LEU A 20 -1.98 -12.85 -8.49
N ASP A 21 -2.44 -13.41 -9.61
CA ASP A 21 -1.86 -13.15 -10.95
C ASP A 21 -2.04 -11.69 -11.40
N THR A 22 -2.96 -10.93 -10.79
CA THR A 22 -3.15 -9.50 -11.05
C THR A 22 -2.25 -8.62 -10.20
N ALA A 23 -1.60 -9.17 -9.17
CA ALA A 23 -0.63 -8.45 -8.37
C ALA A 23 0.66 -8.29 -9.18
N ALA A 24 0.81 -7.13 -9.82
CA ALA A 24 1.97 -6.83 -10.66
C ALA A 24 3.30 -7.01 -9.92
N ARG A 25 3.35 -6.65 -8.62
CA ARG A 25 4.45 -7.04 -7.74
C ARG A 25 4.17 -6.86 -6.25
N ALA A 26 4.94 -7.57 -5.43
CA ALA A 26 5.02 -7.33 -4.00
C ALA A 26 5.74 -6.01 -3.73
N THR A 27 5.18 -5.20 -2.83
CA THR A 27 5.82 -3.99 -2.31
C THR A 27 5.69 -3.97 -0.80
N HIS A 28 6.72 -3.49 -0.10
CA HIS A 28 6.64 -3.36 1.36
C HIS A 28 5.82 -2.12 1.72
N LEU A 29 4.69 -2.35 2.38
CA LEU A 29 3.89 -1.30 3.02
C LEU A 29 4.38 -1.12 4.45
N LEU A 30 4.90 0.07 4.77
CA LEU A 30 5.26 0.43 6.13
C LEU A 30 4.16 1.32 6.70
N PRO A 31 3.52 0.97 7.83
CA PRO A 31 2.51 1.83 8.41
C PRO A 31 3.11 3.16 8.89
N VAL A 32 2.32 4.23 8.82
CA VAL A 32 2.63 5.49 9.49
C VAL A 32 2.30 5.31 10.96
N TYR A 33 3.33 5.17 11.79
CA TYR A 33 3.15 4.95 13.22
C TYR A 33 2.64 6.21 13.93
N GLY A 34 1.70 6.02 14.84
CA GLY A 34 1.28 7.01 15.81
C GLY A 34 2.12 6.97 17.10
N THR A 35 1.57 7.50 18.17
CA THR A 35 2.20 7.50 19.51
C THR A 35 1.81 6.27 20.35
N ALA A 36 0.84 5.48 19.89
CA ALA A 36 0.38 4.29 20.57
C ALA A 36 1.33 3.10 20.32
N THR A 37 1.47 2.25 21.33
CA THR A 37 2.20 0.98 21.22
C THR A 37 1.27 -0.11 20.69
N LEU A 38 1.81 -1.01 19.87
CA LEU A 38 1.07 -2.20 19.46
C LEU A 38 0.86 -3.15 20.66
N PRO A 39 -0.28 -3.87 20.73
CA PRO A 39 -0.48 -4.94 21.69
C PRO A 39 0.60 -6.02 21.57
N GLU A 40 0.95 -6.66 22.69
CA GLU A 40 1.97 -7.74 22.71
C GLU A 40 1.57 -8.94 21.83
N ASN A 41 0.27 -9.19 21.72
CA ASN A 41 -0.32 -10.25 20.91
C ASN A 41 -0.79 -9.77 19.53
N PHE A 42 -0.29 -8.64 19.03
CA PHE A 42 -0.64 -8.13 17.70
C PHE A 42 -0.21 -9.12 16.62
N HIS A 43 -1.18 -9.61 15.83
CA HIS A 43 -0.90 -10.54 14.75
C HIS A 43 -0.60 -9.80 13.45
N SER A 44 0.38 -10.29 12.68
CA SER A 44 0.81 -9.61 11.45
C SER A 44 -0.30 -9.52 10.39
N SER A 45 -1.28 -10.43 10.40
CA SER A 45 -2.45 -10.35 9.50
C SER A 45 -3.28 -9.10 9.68
N ASP A 46 -3.27 -8.52 10.88
CA ASP A 46 -4.13 -7.39 11.23
C ASP A 46 -3.49 -6.06 10.80
N SER A 47 -2.24 -6.11 10.29
CA SER A 47 -1.46 -4.92 9.92
C SER A 47 -2.06 -4.10 8.80
N LEU A 48 -2.90 -4.66 7.93
CA LEU A 48 -3.55 -3.90 6.85
C LEU A 48 -4.82 -3.18 7.31
N ASP A 49 -5.40 -3.61 8.43
CA ASP A 49 -6.61 -3.04 9.00
C ASP A 49 -6.32 -2.10 10.17
N ALA A 50 -5.15 -2.24 10.80
CA ALA A 50 -4.78 -1.55 12.04
C ALA A 50 -4.28 -0.11 11.86
N PHE A 51 -3.94 0.33 10.65
CA PHE A 51 -3.36 1.66 10.41
C PHE A 51 -4.11 2.43 9.32
N ASP A 52 -4.19 3.75 9.47
CA ASP A 52 -4.89 4.62 8.53
C ASP A 52 -4.05 5.03 7.31
N HIS A 53 -2.73 4.91 7.40
CA HIS A 53 -1.80 5.37 6.37
C HIS A 53 -0.61 4.44 6.25
N TYR A 54 -0.11 4.30 5.02
CA TYR A 54 1.07 3.51 4.72
C TYR A 54 2.04 4.28 3.83
N PHE A 55 3.33 4.14 4.09
CA PHE A 55 4.38 4.52 3.18
C PHE A 55 4.56 3.45 2.11
N VAL A 56 4.43 3.87 0.86
CA VAL A 56 4.82 3.10 -0.32
C VAL A 56 6.14 3.67 -0.82
N ASN A 57 7.16 2.83 -0.85
CA ASN A 57 8.45 3.22 -1.42
C ASN A 57 8.55 2.71 -2.86
N PRO A 58 8.45 3.59 -3.88
CA PRO A 58 8.58 3.24 -5.29
C PRO A 58 9.94 2.62 -5.68
N TYR A 59 10.90 2.53 -4.74
CA TYR A 59 12.25 1.99 -4.95
C TYR A 59 12.65 0.96 -3.88
N ALA A 60 11.74 0.54 -2.98
CA ALA A 60 12.06 -0.46 -1.96
C ALA A 60 12.40 -1.82 -2.56
N ASP A 61 12.00 -2.04 -3.80
CA ASP A 61 12.39 -3.19 -4.58
C ASP A 61 13.16 -2.69 -5.80
N HIS A 62 14.38 -3.21 -5.98
CA HIS A 62 15.29 -2.84 -7.06
C HIS A 62 14.67 -3.05 -8.45
N HIS A 63 13.66 -3.93 -8.57
CA HIS A 63 12.90 -4.12 -9.81
C HIS A 63 11.79 -3.07 -10.01
N MET A 64 11.54 -2.13 -9.08
CA MET A 64 10.33 -1.27 -9.04
C MET A 64 10.47 0.06 -9.76
N HIS A 65 11.70 0.37 -10.15
CA HIS A 65 12.03 1.58 -10.88
C HIS A 65 11.30 1.69 -12.23
N GLU A 66 11.01 0.56 -12.89
CA GLU A 66 10.38 0.55 -14.21
C GLU A 66 8.86 0.78 -14.17
N PHE A 67 8.15 0.30 -13.13
CA PHE A 67 6.68 0.29 -13.13
C PHE A 67 6.06 1.68 -12.89
N LEU A 68 6.61 2.47 -11.96
CA LEU A 68 6.11 3.82 -11.66
C LEU A 68 6.53 4.89 -12.67
N SER A 69 7.49 4.58 -13.55
CA SER A 69 7.92 5.47 -14.63
C SER A 69 6.99 5.40 -15.85
N ILE A 70 6.39 4.22 -16.10
CA ILE A 70 5.57 3.97 -17.30
C ILE A 70 4.23 4.71 -17.27
N ASP A 71 3.67 5.01 -16.10
CA ASP A 71 2.38 5.73 -15.99
C ASP A 71 2.44 7.19 -16.47
N TYR A 72 3.59 7.87 -16.44
CA TYR A 72 3.67 9.26 -16.92
C TYR A 72 3.59 9.38 -18.46
N SER A 73 3.83 8.29 -19.18
CA SER A 73 3.78 8.25 -20.65
C SER A 73 2.39 7.96 -21.22
N LEU A 74 1.47 7.40 -20.42
CA LEU A 74 0.10 7.10 -20.84
C LEU A 74 -0.91 8.21 -20.51
N PHE A 75 -0.54 9.18 -19.66
CA PHE A 75 -1.37 10.35 -19.35
C PHE A 75 -0.92 11.65 -20.05
N THR A 76 0.16 11.63 -20.83
CA THR A 76 0.53 12.74 -21.74
C THR A 76 0.13 12.39 -23.17
N VAL A 77 -1.16 12.20 -23.39
CA VAL A 77 -1.78 12.45 -24.70
C VAL A 77 -2.98 13.35 -24.45
N ASN A 78 -2.72 14.65 -24.53
CA ASN A 78 -3.58 15.68 -25.12
C ASN A 78 -2.69 16.79 -25.65
#